data_AF-A0A920GV90-F1
#
_entry.id   AF-A0A920GV90-F1
#
_cell.length_a   1.000
_cell.length_b   1.000
_cell.length_c   1.000
_cell.angle_alpha   90.00
_cell.angle_beta   90.00
_cell.angle_gamma   90.00
#
_symmetry.space_group_name_H-M   'P 1'
#
loop_
_entity.id
_entity.type
_entity.pdbx_description
1 polymer ?
#
loop_
_entity_poly.entity_id
_entity_poly.type
_entity_poly.pdbx_seq_one_letter_code
_entity_poly.pdbx_strand_id
1 'polypeptide(L)' 'MLTAKGEEVDRVLGFELGADDYVVKPFSVESYVANLFNLKERIKKNFPSKEQISIGDVELI' A
#
# COMPACT_ATOMS: atom_id res chain seq x y z
N MET A 1 -6.30 10.92 -2.00
CA MET A 1 -7.27 11.35 -0.95
C MET A 1 -7.83 10.08 -0.30
N LEU A 2 -7.65 9.88 1.01
CA LEU A 2 -7.85 8.59 1.71
C LEU A 2 -9.28 8.35 2.27
N THR A 3 -10.28 9.15 1.88
CA THR A 3 -11.57 9.19 2.62
C THR A 3 -12.79 9.09 1.74
N ALA A 4 -13.76 8.32 2.24
CA ALA A 4 -14.84 7.74 1.48
C ALA A 4 -16.13 7.59 2.31
N LYS A 5 -17.28 7.96 1.73
CA LYS A 5 -18.58 7.44 2.16
C LYS A 5 -18.69 5.99 1.68
N GLY A 6 -19.41 5.16 2.43
CA GLY A 6 -19.46 3.69 2.27
C GLY A 6 -20.05 3.16 0.95
N GLU A 7 -20.30 4.02 -0.04
CA GLU A 7 -20.92 3.64 -1.31
C GLU A 7 -19.85 3.26 -2.35
N GLU A 8 -20.15 2.25 -3.17
CA GLU A 8 -19.25 1.72 -4.19
C GLU A 8 -18.89 2.78 -5.26
N VAL A 9 -19.83 3.66 -5.57
CA VAL A 9 -19.66 4.78 -6.51
C VAL A 9 -18.54 5.71 -6.05
N ASP A 10 -18.51 6.03 -4.75
CA ASP A 10 -17.50 6.94 -4.21
C ASP A 10 -16.09 6.30 -4.31
N ARG A 11 -16.00 4.96 -4.21
CA ARG A 11 -14.73 4.22 -4.34
C ARG A 11 -14.17 4.30 -5.75
N VAL A 12 -15.01 4.06 -6.75
CA VAL A 12 -14.60 4.13 -8.16
C VAL A 12 -14.16 5.55 -8.50
N LEU A 13 -14.95 6.55 -8.09
CA LEU A 13 -14.62 7.95 -8.30
C LEU A 13 -13.30 8.34 -7.61
N GLY A 14 -13.07 7.87 -6.38
CA GLY A 14 -11.82 8.11 -5.66
C GLY A 14 -10.59 7.63 -6.44
N PHE A 15 -10.66 6.44 -7.05
CA PHE A 15 -9.56 5.92 -7.87
C PHE A 15 -9.40 6.67 -9.19
N GLU A 16 -10.49 7.01 -9.87
CA GLU A 16 -10.44 7.80 -11.11
C GLU A 16 -9.82 9.20 -10.90
N LEU A 17 -10.04 9.78 -9.73
CA LEU A 17 -9.44 11.05 -9.31
C LEU A 17 -7.98 10.91 -8.86
N GLY A 18 -7.39 9.72 -8.93
CA GLY A 18 -6.00 9.47 -8.59
C GLY A 18 -5.74 9.24 -7.09
N ALA A 19 -6.71 8.71 -6.35
CA ALA A 19 -6.44 8.26 -4.98
C ALA A 19 -5.56 7.00 -4.98
N ASP A 20 -4.48 7.04 -4.19
CA ASP A 20 -3.61 5.88 -3.99
C ASP A 20 -4.28 4.74 -3.21
N ASP A 21 -5.21 5.08 -2.32
CA ASP A 21 -5.97 4.13 -1.52
C ASP A 21 -7.30 4.74 -1.04
N TYR A 22 -8.27 3.88 -0.74
CA TYR A 22 -9.65 4.24 -0.46
C TYR A 22 -10.21 3.50 0.76
N VAL A 23 -10.49 4.23 1.85
CA VAL A 23 -10.96 3.66 3.13
C VAL A 23 -12.32 4.23 3.53
N VAL A 24 -13.33 3.37 3.52
CA VAL A 24 -14.73 3.68 3.86
C VAL A 24 -14.95 3.85 5.36
N LYS A 25 -15.59 4.96 5.74
CA LYS A 25 -16.08 5.21 7.11
C LYS A 25 -17.47 4.56 7.33
N PRO A 26 -17.83 4.19 8.57
CA PRO A 26 -17.01 4.28 9.79
C PRO A 26 -16.01 3.12 9.90
N PHE A 27 -14.75 3.44 10.17
CA PHE A 27 -13.71 2.46 10.47
C PHE A 27 -13.10 2.77 11.84
N SER A 28 -12.60 1.73 12.53
CA SER A 28 -11.85 1.91 13.76
C SER A 28 -10.39 2.26 13.45
N VAL A 29 -9.79 3.10 14.30
CA VAL A 29 -8.39 3.52 14.13
C VAL A 29 -7.47 2.30 14.23
N GLU A 30 -7.81 1.36 15.11
CA GLU A 30 -7.10 0.11 15.35
C GLU A 30 -7.04 -0.77 14.10
N SER A 31 -8.17 -0.93 13.39
CA SER A 31 -8.21 -1.71 12.15
C SER A 31 -7.44 -1.04 11.01
N TYR A 32 -7.47 0.29 10.92
CA TYR A 32 -6.69 1.03 9.92
C TYR A 32 -5.19 0.89 10.17
N VAL A 33 -4.76 1.02 11.42
CA VAL A 33 -3.35 0.85 11.81
C VAL A 33 -2.85 -0.57 11.50
N ALA A 34 -3.65 -1.60 11.78
CA ALA A 34 -3.31 -2.98 11.43
C ALA A 34 -3.13 -3.18 9.91
N ASN A 35 -3.97 -2.54 9.10
CA ASN A 35 -3.84 -2.59 7.64
C ASN A 35 -2.55 -1.90 7.16
N LEU A 36 -2.20 -0.73 7.72
CA LEU A 36 -0.94 -0.04 7.41
C LEU A 36 0.29 -0.90 7.71
N PHE A 37 0.32 -1.61 8.84
CA PHE A 37 1.41 -2.53 9.15
C PHE A 37 1.49 -3.69 8.15
N ASN A 38 0.36 -4.28 7.76
CA ASN A 38 0.32 -5.32 6.74
C ASN A 38 0.81 -4.82 5.38
N LEU A 39 0.43 -3.60 4.98
CA LEU A 39 0.91 -2.98 3.75
C LEU A 39 2.42 -2.75 3.80
N LYS A 40 2.95 -2.26 4.93
CA LYS A 40 4.38 -2.04 5.14
C LYS A 40 5.19 -3.33 4.98
N GLU A 41 4.74 -4.43 5.56
CA GLU A 41 5.40 -5.74 5.42
C GLU A 41 5.37 -6.26 3.98
N ARG A 42 4.25 -6.05 3.26
CA ARG A 42 4.15 -6.39 1.83
C ARG A 42 5.13 -5.58 0.97
N ILE A 43 5.23 -4.28 1.22
CA ILE A 43 6.17 -3.40 0.50
C ILE A 43 7.61 -3.85 0.76
N LYS A 44 7.98 -4.14 2.02
CA LYS A 44 9.33 -4.63 2.37
C LYS A 44 9.68 -5.95 1.67
N LYS A 45 8.70 -6.85 1.49
CA LYS A 45 8.90 -8.12 0.78
C LYS A 45 9.08 -7.92 -0.73
N ASN A 46 8.35 -6.99 -1.33
CA ASN A 46 8.42 -6.70 -2.77
C ASN A 46 9.61 -5.81 -3.15
N PHE A 47 10.13 -5.03 -2.20
CA PHE A 47 11.33 -4.22 -2.34
C PHE A 47 12.34 -4.65 -1.27
N PRO A 48 13.01 -5.81 -1.44
CA PRO A 48 14.03 -6.22 -0.50
C PRO A 48 15.10 -5.14 -0.44
N SER A 49 15.18 -4.44 0.69
CA SER A 49 16.22 -3.45 0.96
C SER A 49 17.55 -4.16 1.13
N LYS A 50 18.17 -4.53 0.01
CA LYS A 50 19.59 -4.73 -0.27
C LYS A 50 19.70 -5.39 -1.64
N GLU A 51 19.97 -4.57 -2.65
CA GLU A 51 20.46 -4.98 -3.95
C GLU A 51 21.85 -5.63 -3.75
N GLN A 52 21.89 -6.92 -3.43
CA GLN A 52 22.99 -7.76 -3.88
C GLN A 52 22.44 -8.68 -4.95
N ILE A 53 22.44 -8.16 -6.18
CA ILE A 53 22.16 -8.96 -7.36
C ILE A 53 23.52 -9.49 -7.82
N SER A 54 23.83 -10.75 -7.48
CA SER A 54 24.93 -11.48 -8.11
C SER A 54 24.43 -12.02 -9.46
N ILE A 55 25.00 -11.50 -10.55
CA ILE A 55 24.88 -12.09 -11.88
C ILE A 55 26.22 -12.75 -12.16
N GLY A 56 26.32 -14.06 -11.89
CA GLY A 56 27.59 -14.78 -11.98
C GLY A 56 28.64 -14.21 -11.01
N ASP A 57 29.87 -14.04 -11.49
CA ASP A 57 31.02 -13.59 -10.67
C ASP A 57 31.08 -12.07 -10.43
N VAL A 58 30.00 -11.33 -10.71
CA VAL A 58 29.98 -9.86 -10.56
C VAL A 58 29.13 -9.47 -9.34
N GLU A 59 29.81 -8.87 -8.36
CA GLU A 59 29.19 -8.18 -7.23
C GLU A 59 29.05 -6.69 -7.55
N LEU A 60 27.82 -6.17 -7.52
CA LEU A 60 27.55 -4.74 -7.50
C LEU A 60 27.52 -4.27 -6.04
N ILE A 61 28.47 -3.39 -5.69
CA ILE A 61 28.62 -2.72 -4.39
C ILE A 61 27.88 -1.38 -4.43
#